data_AF-A0A0B2VQD4-F1
#
_entry.id   AF-A0A0B2VQD4-F1
#
_cell.length_a   1.000
_cell.length_b   1.000
_cell.length_c   1.000
_cell.angle_alpha   90.00
_cell.angle_beta   90.00
_cell.angle_gamma   90.00
#
_symmetry.space_group_name_H-M   'P 1'
#
loop_
_entity.id
_entity.type
_entity.pdbx_description
1 polymer ?
#
loop_
_entity_poly.entity_id
_entity_poly.type
_entity_poly.pdbx_seq_one_letter_code
_entity_poly.pdbx_strand_id
1 'polypeptide(L)'
;KEGDSEGNSYIEKLLKREIPRDALISPIYASSDQLRQLPPMWFIACHMDPLLDDTISFARKVRACGGRVKSVDLLDSLPHGFLNFTLMSPECREGAKLCLMRIKQALGFSDSASTLS
;
A
#
# COMPACT_ATOMS: atom_id res chain seq x y z
N LYS A 1 40.69 -28.56 -28.05
CA LYS A 1 39.89 -27.32 -28.26
C LYS A 1 38.45 -27.71 -28.00
N GLU A 2 38.03 -27.70 -26.76
CA GLU A 2 36.74 -28.15 -26.21
C GLU A 2 36.75 -27.62 -24.78
N GLY A 3 35.76 -26.96 -24.22
CA GLY A 3 34.52 -26.38 -24.70
C GLY A 3 34.05 -25.50 -23.54
N ASP A 4 33.74 -24.23 -23.82
CA ASP A 4 33.27 -23.28 -22.79
C ASP A 4 31.93 -23.75 -22.23
N SER A 5 31.93 -24.28 -21.01
CA SER A 5 30.73 -24.50 -20.21
C SER A 5 30.77 -23.59 -18.99
N GLU A 6 30.83 -22.27 -19.21
CA GLU A 6 30.54 -21.30 -18.17
C GLU A 6 29.04 -21.33 -17.88
N GLY A 7 28.67 -22.12 -16.87
CA GLY A 7 27.34 -22.11 -16.26
C GLY A 7 27.07 -20.78 -15.56
N ASN A 8 26.82 -19.73 -16.34
CA ASN A 8 26.49 -18.42 -15.82
C ASN A 8 25.01 -18.44 -15.36
N SER A 9 24.81 -18.89 -14.13
CA SER A 9 23.51 -19.03 -13.47
C SER A 9 22.64 -17.77 -13.69
N TYR A 10 21.37 -17.95 -14.01
CA TYR A 10 20.43 -16.84 -14.14
C TYR A 10 20.34 -16.00 -12.84
N ILE A 11 20.65 -16.59 -11.70
CA ILE A 11 20.71 -15.90 -10.40
C ILE A 11 21.88 -14.91 -10.36
N GLU A 12 23.07 -15.27 -10.85
CA GLU A 12 24.21 -14.34 -10.97
C GLU A 12 23.87 -13.14 -11.85
N LYS A 13 23.17 -13.38 -12.96
CA LYS A 13 22.74 -12.32 -13.88
C LYS A 13 21.67 -11.41 -13.26
N LEU A 14 20.77 -11.96 -12.44
CA LEU A 14 19.78 -11.16 -11.70
C LEU A 14 20.43 -10.32 -10.59
N LEU A 15 21.40 -10.88 -9.86
CA LEU A 15 22.12 -10.19 -8.80
C LEU A 15 22.99 -9.03 -9.34
N LYS A 16 23.50 -9.15 -10.57
CA LYS A 16 24.29 -8.10 -11.24
C LYS A 16 23.44 -6.98 -11.85
N ARG A 17 22.11 -7.09 -11.87
CA ARG A 17 21.24 -6.03 -12.41
C ARG A 17 21.06 -4.92 -11.39
N GLU A 18 21.32 -3.68 -11.81
CA GLU A 18 20.98 -2.51 -11.01
C GLU A 18 19.46 -2.40 -10.89
N ILE A 19 18.97 -2.41 -9.65
CA ILE A 19 17.55 -2.22 -9.35
C ILE A 19 17.26 -0.72 -9.43
N PRO A 20 16.37 -0.26 -10.32
CA PRO A 20 16.05 1.16 -10.43
C PRO A 20 15.45 1.68 -9.11
N ARG A 21 16.12 2.64 -8.48
CA ARG A 21 15.63 3.32 -7.26
C ARG A 21 14.93 4.62 -7.60
N ASP A 22 13.96 4.52 -8.50
CA ASP A 22 13.16 5.67 -8.93
C ASP A 22 11.93 5.81 -8.01
N ALA A 23 11.70 7.03 -7.51
CA ALA A 23 10.54 7.36 -6.69
C ALA A 23 9.20 7.22 -7.44
N LEU A 24 9.20 7.34 -8.77
CA LEU A 24 8.01 7.15 -9.60
C LEU A 24 7.66 5.68 -9.79
N ILE A 25 8.64 4.77 -9.59
CA ILE A 25 8.42 3.32 -9.64
C ILE A 25 8.11 2.81 -8.22
N SER A 26 8.92 3.22 -7.23
CA SER A 26 8.75 2.83 -5.84
C SER A 26 8.73 4.09 -4.95
N PRO A 27 7.55 4.52 -4.49
CA PRO A 27 7.38 5.75 -3.70
C PRO A 27 8.20 5.79 -2.41
N ILE A 28 8.67 4.63 -1.92
CA ILE A 28 9.54 4.55 -0.76
C ILE A 28 10.87 5.28 -0.95
N TYR A 29 11.28 5.58 -2.19
CA TYR A 29 12.48 6.36 -2.50
C TYR A 29 12.24 7.88 -2.61
N ALA A 30 10.98 8.35 -2.54
CA ALA A 30 10.67 9.77 -2.62
C ALA A 30 11.35 10.59 -1.51
N SER A 31 11.76 11.81 -1.83
CA SER A 31 12.39 12.73 -0.87
C SER A 31 11.39 13.21 0.20
N SER A 32 11.90 13.67 1.34
CA SER A 32 11.06 14.20 2.43
C SER A 32 10.18 15.38 1.98
N ASP A 33 10.71 16.24 1.11
CA ASP A 33 9.99 17.42 0.61
C ASP A 33 8.83 17.04 -0.29
N GLN A 34 8.99 15.99 -1.11
CA GLN A 34 7.91 15.44 -1.93
C GLN A 34 6.83 14.80 -1.05
N LEU A 35 7.23 13.99 -0.06
CA LEU A 35 6.27 13.30 0.82
C LEU A 35 5.44 14.27 1.67
N ARG A 36 6.01 15.41 2.06
CA ARG A 36 5.32 16.46 2.82
C ARG A 36 4.26 17.20 1.99
N GLN A 37 4.47 17.32 0.69
CA GLN A 37 3.53 17.98 -0.23
C GLN A 37 2.32 17.11 -0.59
N LEU A 38 2.35 15.81 -0.28
CA LEU A 38 1.26 14.91 -0.59
C LEU A 38 -0.07 15.33 0.09
N PRO A 39 -1.22 15.02 -0.54
CA PRO A 39 -2.53 15.21 0.07
C PRO A 39 -2.65 14.36 1.36
N PRO A 40 -3.69 14.59 2.19
CA PRO A 40 -3.98 13.66 3.27
C PRO A 40 -4.18 12.25 2.70
N MET A 41 -3.58 11.24 3.34
CA MET A 41 -3.62 9.86 2.88
C MET A 41 -4.27 8.94 3.90
N TRP A 42 -5.00 7.95 3.40
CA TRP A 42 -5.58 6.85 4.15
C TRP A 42 -5.02 5.56 3.56
N PHE A 43 -4.43 4.73 4.40
CA PHE A 43 -3.89 3.44 3.99
C PHE A 43 -4.82 2.33 4.44
N ILE A 44 -5.02 1.35 3.58
CA ILE A 44 -5.80 0.16 3.87
C ILE A 44 -4.94 -1.03 3.42
N ALA A 45 -4.69 -1.97 4.33
CA ALA A 45 -3.96 -3.20 4.03
C ALA A 45 -4.66 -4.39 4.67
N CYS A 46 -4.39 -5.59 4.16
CA CYS A 46 -4.91 -6.82 4.75
C CYS A 46 -3.82 -7.50 5.60
N HIS A 47 -4.22 -8.20 6.65
CA HIS A 47 -3.26 -8.89 7.53
C HIS A 47 -2.46 -10.00 6.83
N MET A 48 -3.02 -10.61 5.79
CA MET A 48 -2.38 -11.67 5.00
C MET A 48 -1.87 -11.16 3.64
N ASP A 49 -1.57 -9.87 3.52
CA ASP A 49 -1.07 -9.26 2.30
C ASP A 49 0.46 -9.32 2.25
N PRO A 50 1.10 -9.86 1.19
CA PRO A 50 2.55 -9.77 1.02
C PRO A 50 3.08 -8.33 0.98
N LEU A 51 2.23 -7.34 0.69
CA LEU A 51 2.56 -5.91 0.62
C LEU A 51 2.20 -5.14 1.90
N LEU A 52 1.84 -5.84 2.98
CA LEU A 52 1.51 -5.23 4.27
C LEU A 52 2.67 -4.37 4.80
N ASP A 53 3.87 -4.95 4.80
CA ASP A 53 5.07 -4.29 5.34
C ASP A 53 5.44 -3.04 4.52
N ASP A 54 5.23 -3.07 3.20
CA ASP A 54 5.44 -1.91 2.33
C ASP A 54 4.46 -0.78 2.67
N THR A 55 3.19 -1.13 2.89
CA THR A 55 2.15 -0.16 3.26
C THR A 55 2.47 0.50 4.60
N ILE A 56 2.83 -0.29 5.62
CA ILE A 56 3.21 0.21 6.95
C ILE A 56 4.48 1.05 6.87
N SER A 57 5.49 0.58 6.14
CA SER A 57 6.78 1.26 5.99
C SER A 57 6.63 2.61 5.30
N PHE A 58 5.84 2.67 4.22
CA PHE A 58 5.56 3.91 3.52
C PHE A 58 4.75 4.88 4.39
N ALA A 59 3.69 4.41 5.05
CA ALA A 59 2.91 5.24 5.97
C ALA A 59 3.77 5.82 7.11
N ARG A 60 4.67 5.00 7.68
CA ARG A 60 5.63 5.44 8.70
C ARG A 60 6.60 6.49 8.15
N LYS A 61 7.14 6.27 6.94
CA LYS A 61 8.05 7.22 6.29
C LYS A 61 7.36 8.56 6.05
N VAL A 62 6.14 8.56 5.51
CA VAL A 62 5.36 9.78 5.28
C VAL A 62 5.16 10.56 6.58
N ARG A 63 4.75 9.88 7.67
CA ARG A 63 4.58 10.52 8.98
C ARG A 63 5.89 11.14 9.48
N ALA A 64 7.00 10.41 9.37
CA ALA A 64 8.31 10.89 9.78
C ALA A 64 8.78 12.12 8.98
N CYS A 65 8.41 12.22 7.71
CA CYS A 65 8.70 13.38 6.86
C CYS A 65 7.73 14.55 7.03
N GLY A 66 6.76 14.48 7.96
CA GLY A 66 5.77 15.53 8.21
C GLY A 66 4.58 15.52 7.24
N GLY A 67 4.38 14.43 6.48
CA GLY A 67 3.22 14.23 5.63
C GLY A 67 1.97 13.85 6.43
N ARG A 68 0.79 13.99 5.81
CA ARG A 68 -0.51 13.88 6.47
C ARG A 68 -1.13 12.49 6.32
N VAL A 69 -0.74 11.54 7.16
CA VAL A 69 -1.40 10.22 7.21
C VAL A 69 -2.56 10.26 8.20
N LYS A 70 -3.79 10.13 7.70
CA LYS A 70 -5.04 10.21 8.48
C LYS A 70 -5.43 8.88 9.11
N SER A 71 -5.30 7.78 8.37
CA SER A 71 -5.61 6.44 8.87
C SER A 71 -4.66 5.40 8.27
N VAL A 72 -4.45 4.33 9.02
CA VAL A 72 -3.89 3.06 8.53
C VAL A 72 -4.80 1.97 9.07
N ASP A 73 -5.68 1.47 8.22
CA ASP A 73 -6.67 0.45 8.56
C ASP A 73 -6.16 -0.92 8.13
N LEU A 74 -6.06 -1.86 9.09
CA LEU A 74 -5.72 -3.25 8.82
C LEU A 74 -6.98 -4.09 8.85
N LEU A 75 -7.24 -4.80 7.75
CA LEU A 75 -8.39 -5.67 7.58
C LEU A 75 -7.98 -7.12 7.85
N ASP A 76 -8.65 -7.73 8.82
CA ASP A 76 -8.47 -9.14 9.18
C ASP A 76 -9.12 -10.07 8.15
N SER A 77 -8.49 -11.23 7.92
CA SER A 77 -9.05 -12.35 7.17
C SER A 77 -9.50 -12.05 5.73
N LEU A 78 -9.01 -10.97 5.13
CA LEU A 78 -9.27 -10.62 3.73
C LEU A 78 -8.06 -10.92 2.83
N PRO A 79 -8.29 -11.43 1.61
CA PRO A 79 -7.21 -11.65 0.65
C PRO A 79 -6.71 -10.32 0.07
N HIS A 80 -5.48 -10.33 -0.42
CA HIS A 80 -4.99 -9.25 -1.28
C HIS A 80 -5.97 -9.03 -2.44
N GLY A 81 -6.37 -7.77 -2.66
CA GLY A 81 -7.34 -7.42 -3.71
C GLY A 81 -8.80 -7.76 -3.38
N PHE A 82 -9.18 -7.89 -2.10
CA PHE A 82 -10.55 -8.20 -1.64
C PHE A 82 -11.67 -7.36 -2.28
N LEU A 83 -11.36 -6.14 -2.74
CA LEU A 83 -12.32 -5.25 -3.42
C LEU A 83 -12.94 -5.90 -4.68
N ASN A 84 -12.21 -6.82 -5.33
CA ASN A 84 -12.72 -7.56 -6.49
C ASN A 84 -13.73 -8.66 -6.13
N PHE A 85 -13.82 -9.04 -4.85
CA PHE A 85 -14.63 -10.17 -4.37
C PHE A 85 -15.83 -9.72 -3.52
N THR A 86 -16.21 -8.44 -3.56
CA THR A 86 -17.33 -7.87 -2.78
C THR A 86 -18.69 -8.51 -3.04
N LEU A 87 -18.90 -9.08 -4.23
CA LEU A 87 -20.11 -9.82 -4.57
C LEU A 87 -20.09 -11.27 -4.07
N MET A 88 -18.90 -11.82 -3.80
CA MET A 88 -18.69 -13.24 -3.50
C MET A 88 -18.52 -13.51 -1.99
N SER A 89 -18.02 -12.54 -1.23
CA SER A 89 -17.84 -12.68 0.23
C SER A 89 -18.45 -11.48 0.97
N PRO A 90 -19.28 -11.73 2.00
CA PRO A 90 -19.80 -10.66 2.85
C PRO A 90 -18.67 -9.93 3.60
N GLU A 91 -17.61 -10.62 4.01
CA GLU A 91 -16.43 -10.03 4.66
C GLU A 91 -15.74 -9.03 3.72
N CYS A 92 -15.55 -9.39 2.45
CA CYS A 92 -14.99 -8.50 1.44
C CYS A 92 -15.89 -7.26 1.22
N ARG A 93 -17.21 -7.43 1.32
CA ARG A 93 -18.17 -6.33 1.21
C ARG A 93 -18.08 -5.37 2.39
N GLU A 94 -17.95 -5.87 3.62
CA GLU A 94 -17.74 -5.02 4.80
C GLU A 94 -16.41 -4.28 4.72
N GLY A 95 -15.32 -4.95 4.29
CA GLY A 95 -14.04 -4.29 4.00
C GLY A 95 -14.21 -3.15 2.97
N ALA A 96 -15.00 -3.37 1.92
CA ALA A 96 -15.23 -2.35 0.90
C ALA A 96 -16.05 -1.16 1.43
N LYS A 97 -16.99 -1.39 2.35
CA LYS A 97 -17.70 -0.31 3.04
C LYS A 97 -16.74 0.56 3.87
N LEU A 98 -15.73 -0.04 4.51
CA LEU A 98 -14.69 0.74 5.20
C LEU A 98 -13.94 1.64 4.21
N CYS A 99 -13.54 1.12 3.04
CA CYS A 99 -12.92 1.93 1.99
C CYS A 99 -13.82 3.10 1.57
N LEU A 100 -15.11 2.85 1.36
CA LEU A 100 -16.09 3.89 1.02
C LEU A 100 -16.20 4.96 2.12
N MET A 101 -16.20 4.55 3.39
CA MET A 101 -16.21 5.46 4.53
C MET A 101 -14.96 6.36 4.53
N ARG A 102 -13.77 5.79 4.26
CA ARG A 102 -12.53 6.59 4.16
C ARG A 102 -12.55 7.56 2.99
N ILE A 103 -13.10 7.17 1.84
CA ILE A 103 -13.27 8.06 0.69
C ILE A 103 -14.22 9.21 1.03
N LYS A 104 -15.36 8.93 1.69
CA LYS A 104 -16.28 9.97 2.18
C LYS A 104 -15.55 10.97 3.09
N GLN A 105 -14.79 10.47 4.06
CA GLN A 105 -13.98 11.31 4.95
C GLN A 105 -12.94 12.14 4.18
N ALA A 106 -12.29 11.56 3.17
CA ALA A 106 -11.31 12.24 2.34
C ALA A 106 -11.90 13.39 1.52
N LEU A 107 -13.16 13.23 1.09
CA LEU A 107 -13.92 14.25 0.35
C LEU A 107 -14.64 15.25 1.27
N GLY A 108 -14.53 15.12 2.59
CA GLY A 108 -15.14 16.03 3.55
C GLY A 108 -16.60 15.76 3.87
N PHE A 109 -17.12 14.58 3.53
CA PHE A 109 -18.44 14.15 4.00
C PHE A 109 -18.34 13.66 5.45
N SER A 110 -18.99 14.35 6.39
CA SER A 110 -19.23 13.84 7.73
C SER A 110 -20.49 12.98 7.72
N ASP A 111 -20.43 11.76 8.28
CA ASP A 111 -21.64 11.01 8.58
C ASP A 111 -22.38 11.77 9.71
N SER A 112 -23.43 12.51 9.34
CA SER A 112 -24.39 13.09 10.27
C SER A 112 -25.23 11.98 10.91
N ALA A 113 -24.62 11.15 11.74
CA ALA A 113 -25.27 10.07 12.46
C ALA A 113 -24.84 10.07 13.93
N SER A 114 -25.04 11.21 14.60
CA SER A 114 -24.93 11.30 16.06
C SER A 114 -25.83 12.42 16.60
N THR A 115 -27.13 12.39 16.26
CA THR A 115 -28.18 13.01 17.05
C THR A 115 -29.44 12.17 16.96
N LEU A 116 -29.51 11.10 17.75
CA LEU A 116 -30.76 10.48 18.18
C LEU A 116 -30.47 9.97 19.60
N SER A 117 -30.56 10.91 20.55
CA SER A 117 -30.78 10.65 21.97
C SER A 117 -32.28 10.66 22.24
#